data_AF-A0A0N1C7H4-F1
#
_entry.id   AF-A0A0N1C7H4-F1
#
_cell.length_a   1.000
_cell.length_b   1.000
_cell.length_c   1.000
_cell.angle_alpha   90.00
_cell.angle_beta   90.00
_cell.angle_gamma   90.00
#
_symmetry.space_group_name_H-M   'P 1'
#
loop_
_entity.id
_entity.type
_entity.pdbx_description
1 polymer ?
#
loop_
_entity_poly.entity_id
_entity_poly.type
_entity_poly.pdbx_seq_one_letter_code
_entity_poly.pdbx_strand_id
1 'polypeptide(L)'
;MPTTITINVTNNSTTIQNFFFFQQPAAYSGGQQVYTNSLYSQALLPYSTSGAVLTFTMILQYYAGVQQQVQPPQIGQPSGQLAAIQAINLTSAAGGPQTNNTTNMTVSPSLGLSVPTYTAGPQAGSFRIVTPTFNPVLTNYNAGSAVQALSGAITLSNFVTAQPNNNLDCQPIIKFYVQTGTYTAGTVMNFTSSSINAALCDATPGFTTFNVTYNVDGTWTVRNMAVSSLADGTLGLVERSVTPSGLLATIAPNAVVKNEAGTGVISTGNAVNFDLPTTITNLNNPGGLTVFKEYQVGPTNGPFKGTMCTNLAGTTGTFS
;
A
#
# COMPACT_ATOMS: atom_id res chain seq x y z
N MET A 1 13.37 -16.42 0.99
CA MET A 1 12.44 -15.91 2.02
C MET A 1 11.39 -15.06 1.35
N PRO A 2 10.12 -15.07 1.79
CA PRO A 2 9.09 -14.19 1.25
C PRO A 2 9.45 -12.73 1.53
N THR A 3 9.19 -11.84 0.56
CA THR A 3 9.30 -10.40 0.76
C THR A 3 8.20 -9.95 1.71
N THR A 4 8.49 -9.04 2.64
CA THR A 4 7.54 -8.57 3.65
C THR A 4 7.37 -7.06 3.61
N ILE A 5 6.15 -6.57 3.87
CA ILE A 5 5.91 -5.18 4.23
C ILE A 5 6.05 -5.04 5.74
N THR A 6 6.84 -4.08 6.20
CA THR A 6 7.05 -3.74 7.61
C THR A 6 6.70 -2.28 7.85
N ILE A 7 5.81 -2.02 8.80
CA ILE A 7 5.44 -0.66 9.23
C ILE A 7 5.72 -0.56 10.73
N ASN A 8 6.66 0.30 11.10
CA ASN A 8 7.03 0.58 12.48
C ASN A 8 6.43 1.91 12.90
N VAL A 9 5.62 1.92 13.96
CA VAL A 9 4.94 3.11 14.45
C VAL A 9 5.52 3.54 15.79
N THR A 10 5.85 4.83 15.90
CA THR A 10 6.20 5.48 17.16
C THR A 10 5.13 6.51 17.54
N ASN A 11 4.80 6.57 18.83
CA ASN A 11 3.87 7.55 19.38
C ASN A 11 4.66 8.66 20.08
N ASN A 12 4.80 9.82 19.46
CA ASN A 12 5.43 11.00 20.05
C ASN A 12 4.42 11.93 20.75
N SER A 13 3.15 11.56 20.81
CA SER A 13 2.18 12.29 21.63
C SER A 13 2.46 12.08 23.13
N THR A 14 1.80 12.85 23.98
CA THR A 14 1.95 12.78 25.44
C THR A 14 1.07 11.73 26.10
N THR A 15 0.21 11.05 25.33
CA THR A 15 -0.79 10.10 25.84
C THR A 15 -0.74 8.77 25.11
N ILE A 16 -1.30 7.73 25.74
CA ILE A 16 -1.49 6.45 25.07
C ILE A 16 -2.43 6.61 23.87
N GLN A 17 -2.09 6.01 22.74
CA GLN A 17 -2.90 6.01 21.53
C GLN A 17 -3.21 4.59 21.10
N ASN A 18 -4.42 4.38 20.59
CA ASN A 18 -4.78 3.12 19.93
C ASN A 18 -4.57 3.28 18.43
N PHE A 19 -3.74 2.44 17.83
CA PHE A 19 -3.47 2.46 16.40
C PHE A 19 -4.15 1.27 15.73
N PHE A 20 -4.64 1.47 14.51
CA PHE A 20 -5.10 0.40 13.64
C PHE A 20 -4.60 0.58 12.21
N PHE A 21 -4.48 -0.54 11.51
CA PHE A 21 -3.87 -0.63 10.18
C PHE A 21 -4.88 -1.13 9.17
N PHE A 22 -4.85 -0.59 7.96
CA PHE A 22 -5.75 -1.01 6.89
C PHE A 22 -5.15 -0.75 5.53
N GLN A 23 -5.68 -1.41 4.50
CA GLN A 23 -5.22 -1.24 3.13
C GLN A 23 -6.21 -0.38 2.35
N GLN A 24 -5.71 0.36 1.36
CA GLN A 24 -6.53 0.91 0.30
C GLN A 24 -7.40 -0.21 -0.31
N PRO A 25 -8.73 -0.01 -0.41
CA PRO A 25 -9.61 -0.93 -1.10
C PRO A 25 -9.12 -1.23 -2.52
N ALA A 26 -9.15 -2.49 -2.91
CA ALA A 26 -8.97 -2.88 -4.29
C ALA A 26 -10.09 -2.30 -5.17
N ALA A 27 -9.82 -2.15 -6.46
CA ALA A 27 -10.88 -1.88 -7.43
C ALA A 27 -11.55 -3.20 -7.82
N TYR A 28 -12.87 -3.26 -7.65
CA TYR A 28 -13.70 -4.41 -7.99
C TYR A 28 -14.56 -4.10 -9.22
N SER A 29 -14.64 -5.04 -10.16
CA SER A 29 -15.57 -4.92 -11.28
C SER A 29 -17.03 -5.07 -10.80
N GLY A 30 -17.96 -4.34 -11.43
CA GLY A 30 -19.40 -4.47 -11.16
C GLY A 30 -19.98 -3.53 -10.10
N GLY A 31 -19.21 -2.58 -9.56
CA GLY A 31 -19.74 -1.47 -8.75
C GLY A 31 -20.32 -1.84 -7.40
N GLN A 32 -19.98 -3.03 -6.88
CA GLN A 32 -20.44 -3.48 -5.57
C GLN A 32 -19.85 -2.63 -4.44
N GLN A 33 -20.57 -2.53 -3.33
CA GLN A 33 -20.06 -1.90 -2.12
C GLN A 33 -18.85 -2.68 -1.61
N VAL A 34 -17.72 -1.99 -1.50
CA VAL A 34 -16.47 -2.54 -0.97
C VAL A 34 -16.38 -2.23 0.52
N TYR A 35 -16.11 -3.27 1.30
CA TYR A 35 -15.83 -3.19 2.72
C TYR A 35 -14.33 -3.35 2.96
N THR A 36 -13.82 -2.73 4.01
CA THR A 36 -12.42 -2.84 4.44
C THR A 36 -12.40 -3.34 5.87
N ASN A 37 -11.49 -4.26 6.21
CA ASN A 37 -11.24 -4.62 7.59
C ASN A 37 -10.03 -3.89 8.14
N SER A 38 -10.04 -3.65 9.45
CA SER A 38 -8.80 -3.43 10.19
C SER A 38 -7.96 -4.71 10.14
N LEU A 39 -6.69 -4.57 9.78
CA LEU A 39 -5.73 -5.68 9.63
C LEU A 39 -5.02 -5.98 10.94
N TYR A 40 -4.81 -4.96 11.74
CA TYR A 40 -4.08 -5.03 13.00
C TYR A 40 -4.45 -3.83 13.86
N SER A 41 -4.38 -3.99 15.18
CA SER A 41 -4.68 -2.92 16.12
C SER A 41 -3.97 -3.12 17.45
N GLN A 42 -3.42 -2.06 18.03
CA GLN A 42 -2.83 -2.12 19.37
C GLN A 42 -2.72 -0.73 20.00
N ALA A 43 -2.83 -0.68 21.33
CA ALA A 43 -2.48 0.48 22.13
C ALA A 43 -0.95 0.65 22.22
N LEU A 44 -0.45 1.88 22.11
CA LEU A 44 0.96 2.19 22.17
C LEU A 44 1.20 3.42 23.07
N LEU A 45 2.05 3.24 24.08
CA LEU A 45 2.48 4.29 25.01
C LEU A 45 3.37 5.33 24.32
N PRO A 46 3.49 6.56 24.86
CA PRO A 46 4.44 7.55 24.39
C PRO A 46 5.88 7.00 24.35
N TYR A 47 6.55 7.18 23.22
CA TYR A 47 7.90 6.68 22.99
C TYR A 47 8.91 7.26 23.99
N SER A 48 8.77 8.55 24.32
CA SER A 48 9.65 9.25 25.28
C SER A 48 9.65 8.64 26.69
N THR A 49 8.59 7.91 27.07
CA THR A 49 8.45 7.32 28.41
C THR A 49 8.59 5.80 28.42
N SER A 50 8.44 5.14 27.27
CA SER A 50 8.36 3.69 27.18
C SER A 50 9.37 3.05 26.23
N GLY A 51 9.92 3.80 25.27
CA GLY A 51 10.71 3.27 24.17
C GLY A 51 9.94 2.32 23.24
N ALA A 52 8.61 2.23 23.37
CA ALA A 52 7.80 1.24 22.66
C ALA A 52 7.65 1.60 21.17
N VAL A 53 7.82 0.59 20.30
CA VAL A 53 7.57 0.67 18.87
C VAL A 53 6.54 -0.39 18.50
N LEU A 54 5.50 0.02 17.78
CA LEU A 54 4.48 -0.91 17.28
C LEU A 54 4.85 -1.36 15.87
N THR A 55 5.11 -2.65 15.69
CA THR A 55 5.48 -3.20 14.38
C THR A 55 4.33 -4.01 13.79
N PHE A 56 3.92 -3.64 12.59
CA PHE A 56 3.02 -4.42 11.75
C PHE A 56 3.81 -5.03 10.59
N THR A 57 3.66 -6.34 10.38
CA THR A 57 4.35 -7.05 9.31
C THR A 57 3.41 -8.02 8.58
N MET A 58 3.49 -8.02 7.25
CA MET A 58 2.77 -8.96 6.39
C MET A 58 3.64 -9.47 5.24
N ILE A 59 3.25 -10.59 4.66
CA ILE A 59 3.87 -11.11 3.44
C ILE A 59 3.41 -10.24 2.25
N LEU A 60 4.37 -9.71 1.48
CA LEU A 60 4.11 -9.02 0.22
C LEU A 60 3.81 -10.05 -0.88
N GLN A 61 2.56 -10.51 -0.88
CA GLN A 61 2.01 -11.45 -1.84
C GLN A 61 0.53 -11.09 -2.05
N TYR A 62 0.05 -11.17 -3.29
CA TYR A 62 -1.37 -11.04 -3.55
C TYR A 62 -2.07 -12.33 -3.15
N TYR A 63 -3.12 -12.20 -2.36
CA TYR A 63 -3.99 -13.31 -1.98
C TYR A 63 -5.42 -13.02 -2.39
N ALA A 64 -5.99 -13.97 -3.14
CA ALA A 64 -7.43 -14.09 -3.22
C ALA A 64 -7.93 -14.66 -1.89
N GLY A 65 -9.00 -14.11 -1.35
CA GLY A 65 -9.60 -14.59 -0.12
C GLY A 65 -11.11 -14.71 -0.22
N VAL A 66 -11.66 -15.69 0.49
CA VAL A 66 -13.09 -15.87 0.70
C VAL A 66 -13.37 -16.11 2.18
N GLN A 67 -14.54 -15.69 2.64
CA GLN A 67 -14.95 -15.87 4.02
C GLN A 67 -16.46 -16.09 4.11
N GLN A 68 -16.90 -16.99 4.97
CA GLN A 68 -18.32 -17.15 5.29
C GLN A 68 -18.78 -16.00 6.20
N GLN A 69 -19.85 -15.33 5.82
CA GLN A 69 -20.46 -14.28 6.64
C GLN A 69 -21.16 -14.91 7.85
N VAL A 70 -21.00 -14.29 9.02
CA VAL A 70 -21.85 -14.56 10.19
C VAL A 70 -23.12 -13.72 10.13
N GLN A 71 -22.94 -12.46 9.72
CA GLN A 71 -23.98 -11.46 9.53
C GLN A 71 -23.56 -10.55 8.36
N PRO A 72 -24.49 -9.77 7.78
CA PRO A 72 -24.14 -8.78 6.78
C PRO A 72 -23.02 -7.85 7.28
N PRO A 73 -22.05 -7.47 6.42
CA PRO A 73 -20.92 -6.63 6.84
C PRO A 73 -21.40 -5.30 7.43
N GLN A 74 -20.99 -5.02 8.67
CA GLN A 74 -21.34 -3.80 9.41
C GLN A 74 -20.11 -3.23 10.10
N ILE A 75 -19.97 -1.90 10.07
CA ILE A 75 -18.84 -1.19 10.69
C ILE A 75 -18.74 -1.57 12.18
N GLY A 76 -17.52 -1.88 12.63
CA GLY A 76 -17.19 -2.29 13.99
C GLY A 76 -17.46 -3.77 14.29
N GLN A 77 -18.05 -4.53 13.36
CA GLN A 77 -18.37 -5.93 13.54
C GLN A 77 -17.40 -6.85 12.80
N PRO A 78 -17.18 -8.09 13.28
CA PRO A 78 -16.40 -9.09 12.54
C PRO A 78 -16.96 -9.33 11.15
N SER A 79 -16.09 -9.44 10.13
CA SER A 79 -16.53 -9.67 8.75
C SER A 79 -17.00 -11.11 8.49
N GLY A 80 -16.57 -12.08 9.31
CA GLY A 80 -16.94 -13.48 9.17
C GLY A 80 -16.11 -14.41 10.06
N GLN A 81 -16.21 -15.72 9.83
CA GLN A 81 -15.55 -16.76 10.63
C GLN A 81 -14.64 -17.65 9.80
N LEU A 82 -15.20 -18.61 9.07
CA LEU A 82 -14.44 -19.53 8.23
C LEU A 82 -13.88 -18.77 7.02
N ALA A 83 -12.58 -18.83 6.81
CA ALA A 83 -11.90 -18.15 5.71
C ALA A 83 -10.92 -19.08 5.00
N ALA A 84 -10.74 -18.85 3.70
CA ALA A 84 -9.71 -19.49 2.88
C ALA A 84 -9.00 -18.42 2.06
N ILE A 85 -7.68 -18.58 1.89
CA ILE A 85 -6.89 -17.72 1.02
C ILE A 85 -6.05 -18.56 0.06
N GLN A 86 -5.72 -17.98 -1.09
CA GLN A 86 -4.80 -18.57 -2.03
C GLN A 86 -3.87 -17.50 -2.60
N ALA A 87 -2.57 -17.75 -2.54
CA ALA A 87 -1.58 -16.89 -3.20
C ALA A 87 -1.84 -16.90 -4.71
N ILE A 88 -1.99 -15.73 -5.31
CA ILE A 88 -2.43 -15.56 -6.70
C ILE A 88 -1.57 -14.51 -7.40
N ASN A 89 -1.45 -14.61 -8.72
CA ASN A 89 -0.75 -13.61 -9.53
C ASN A 89 -1.75 -12.64 -10.17
N LEU A 90 -1.28 -11.44 -10.50
CA LEU A 90 -2.07 -10.50 -11.28
C LEU A 90 -1.96 -10.82 -12.76
N THR A 91 -3.02 -10.53 -13.50
CA THR A 91 -3.02 -10.59 -14.96
C THR A 91 -2.04 -9.58 -15.51
N SER A 92 -1.13 -10.03 -16.37
CA SER A 92 -0.15 -9.15 -17.03
C SER A 92 -0.82 -8.09 -17.91
N ALA A 93 -0.08 -7.03 -18.21
CA ALA A 93 -0.48 -6.09 -19.27
C ALA A 93 -0.60 -6.81 -20.63
N ALA A 94 -1.30 -6.19 -21.59
CA ALA A 94 -1.47 -6.75 -22.93
C ALA A 94 -0.11 -7.10 -23.57
N GLY A 95 0.00 -8.31 -24.10
CA GLY A 95 1.25 -8.85 -24.65
C GLY A 95 2.25 -9.41 -23.62
N GLY A 96 1.93 -9.33 -22.32
CA GLY A 96 2.72 -9.93 -21.25
C GLY A 96 2.52 -11.45 -21.09
N PRO A 97 3.30 -12.10 -20.22
CA PRO A 97 3.21 -13.54 -20.00
C PRO A 97 1.87 -13.92 -19.35
N GLN A 98 1.40 -15.14 -19.63
CA GLN A 98 0.28 -15.74 -18.93
C GLN A 98 0.65 -15.97 -17.46
N THR A 99 -0.24 -15.57 -16.55
CA THR A 99 -0.06 -15.73 -15.11
C THR A 99 -1.20 -16.53 -14.51
N ASN A 100 -0.93 -17.25 -13.42
CA ASN A 100 -1.96 -17.94 -12.65
C ASN A 100 -2.82 -16.92 -11.89
N ASN A 101 -3.82 -16.38 -12.58
CA ASN A 101 -4.59 -15.19 -12.21
C ASN A 101 -6.01 -15.49 -11.75
N THR A 102 -6.43 -16.76 -11.73
CA THR A 102 -7.83 -17.14 -11.45
C THR A 102 -7.89 -18.28 -10.46
N THR A 103 -8.74 -18.16 -9.44
CA THR A 103 -9.05 -19.24 -8.49
C THR A 103 -10.56 -19.50 -8.44
N ASN A 104 -10.95 -20.74 -8.15
CA ASN A 104 -12.35 -21.13 -8.01
C ASN A 104 -12.69 -21.31 -6.53
N MET A 105 -13.75 -20.64 -6.10
CA MET A 105 -14.32 -20.83 -4.76
C MET A 105 -15.13 -22.13 -4.70
N THR A 106 -15.00 -22.86 -3.60
CA THR A 106 -15.85 -24.01 -3.27
C THR A 106 -16.63 -23.70 -1.99
N VAL A 107 -17.88 -24.15 -1.92
CA VAL A 107 -18.74 -24.02 -0.72
C VAL A 107 -19.22 -25.37 -0.18
N SER A 108 -18.93 -26.45 -0.88
CA SER A 108 -19.29 -27.82 -0.52
C SER A 108 -18.16 -28.78 -0.94
N PRO A 109 -17.70 -29.69 -0.05
CA PRO A 109 -18.17 -29.92 1.32
C PRO A 109 -17.75 -28.83 2.33
N SER A 110 -16.83 -27.94 1.95
CA SER A 110 -16.35 -26.84 2.81
C SER A 110 -15.99 -25.60 1.99
N LEU A 111 -15.88 -24.46 2.67
CA LEU A 111 -15.35 -23.24 2.07
C LEU A 111 -13.88 -23.42 1.68
N GLY A 112 -13.52 -23.06 0.46
CA GLY A 112 -12.16 -23.20 -0.06
C GLY A 112 -11.91 -22.39 -1.33
N LEU A 113 -10.63 -22.36 -1.72
CA LEU A 113 -10.15 -21.80 -2.98
C LEU A 113 -9.25 -22.83 -3.68
N SER A 114 -9.42 -23.00 -4.99
CA SER A 114 -8.53 -23.84 -5.78
C SER A 114 -7.14 -23.20 -5.92
N VAL A 115 -6.11 -24.01 -6.18
CA VAL A 115 -4.83 -23.49 -6.67
C VAL A 115 -5.11 -22.64 -7.93
N PRO A 116 -4.48 -21.46 -8.09
CA PRO A 116 -4.85 -20.59 -9.19
C PRO A 116 -4.31 -21.12 -10.51
N THR A 117 -5.09 -20.92 -11.56
CA THR A 117 -4.76 -21.25 -12.94
C THR A 117 -4.85 -19.98 -13.80
N TYR A 118 -4.28 -20.03 -14.99
CA TYR A 118 -4.49 -18.98 -15.97
C TYR A 118 -5.91 -19.07 -16.55
N THR A 119 -6.60 -17.92 -16.61
CA THR A 119 -7.73 -17.73 -17.52
C THR A 119 -7.61 -16.40 -18.26
N ALA A 120 -8.13 -16.38 -19.48
CA ALA A 120 -8.28 -15.14 -20.25
C ALA A 120 -9.50 -14.35 -19.77
N GLY A 121 -9.43 -13.03 -19.89
CA GLY A 121 -10.56 -12.13 -19.61
C GLY A 121 -10.50 -11.28 -18.35
N PRO A 122 -9.78 -11.62 -17.26
CA PRO A 122 -9.53 -10.65 -16.20
C PRO A 122 -8.72 -9.46 -16.73
N GLN A 123 -9.00 -8.27 -16.21
CA GLN A 123 -8.30 -7.04 -16.60
C GLN A 123 -6.83 -7.05 -16.11
N ALA A 124 -5.95 -6.38 -16.85
CA ALA A 124 -4.55 -6.23 -16.45
C ALA A 124 -4.44 -5.62 -15.04
N GLY A 125 -3.55 -6.19 -14.21
CA GLY A 125 -3.41 -5.81 -12.81
C GLY A 125 -4.47 -6.41 -11.87
N SER A 126 -5.42 -7.22 -12.36
CA SER A 126 -6.39 -7.92 -11.52
C SER A 126 -6.16 -9.42 -11.45
N PHE A 127 -6.70 -10.04 -10.40
CA PHE A 127 -6.95 -11.47 -10.33
C PHE A 127 -8.46 -11.73 -10.28
N ARG A 128 -8.88 -12.96 -10.59
CA ARG A 128 -10.28 -13.39 -10.61
C ARG A 128 -10.57 -14.44 -9.54
N ILE A 129 -11.68 -14.26 -8.82
CA ILE A 129 -12.32 -15.29 -8.01
C ILE A 129 -13.60 -15.70 -8.74
N VAL A 130 -13.70 -16.96 -9.13
CA VAL A 130 -14.92 -17.54 -9.72
C VAL A 130 -15.75 -18.13 -8.57
N THR A 131 -16.96 -17.61 -8.39
CA THR A 131 -17.88 -18.10 -7.35
C THR A 131 -18.75 -19.22 -7.90
N PRO A 132 -19.01 -20.29 -7.11
CA PRO A 132 -19.90 -21.36 -7.54
C PRO A 132 -21.36 -20.89 -7.44
N THR A 133 -22.28 -21.73 -7.90
CA THR A 133 -23.68 -21.62 -7.49
C THR A 133 -23.82 -21.92 -5.99
N PHE A 134 -24.54 -21.05 -5.28
CA PHE A 134 -24.95 -21.25 -3.90
C PHE A 134 -26.23 -20.47 -3.62
N ASN A 135 -26.90 -20.76 -2.50
CA ASN A 135 -28.10 -20.03 -2.09
C ASN A 135 -27.76 -18.88 -1.12
N PRO A 136 -27.77 -17.61 -1.57
CA PRO A 136 -27.43 -16.46 -0.73
C PRO A 136 -28.45 -16.19 0.38
N VAL A 137 -29.63 -16.80 0.34
CA VAL A 137 -30.62 -16.72 1.43
C VAL A 137 -30.21 -17.60 2.62
N LEU A 138 -29.55 -18.73 2.35
CA LEU A 138 -29.11 -19.67 3.39
C LEU A 138 -27.74 -19.31 3.94
N THR A 139 -26.81 -18.90 3.07
CA THR A 139 -25.44 -18.57 3.47
C THR A 139 -24.85 -17.55 2.52
N ASN A 140 -24.31 -16.47 3.10
CA ASN A 140 -23.61 -15.44 2.38
C ASN A 140 -22.10 -15.58 2.55
N TYR A 141 -21.36 -15.11 1.56
CA TYR A 141 -19.91 -15.15 1.54
C TYR A 141 -19.35 -13.78 1.18
N ASN A 142 -18.19 -13.48 1.71
CA ASN A 142 -17.34 -12.38 1.28
C ASN A 142 -16.25 -12.92 0.36
N ALA A 143 -15.87 -12.14 -0.65
CA ALA A 143 -14.75 -12.46 -1.51
C ALA A 143 -13.96 -11.18 -1.83
N GLY A 144 -12.64 -11.29 -1.92
CA GLY A 144 -11.80 -10.15 -2.29
C GLY A 144 -10.32 -10.35 -2.02
N SER A 145 -9.64 -9.24 -1.72
CA SER A 145 -8.21 -9.23 -1.40
C SER A 145 -7.99 -9.61 0.05
N ALA A 146 -7.08 -10.56 0.29
CA ALA A 146 -6.64 -10.95 1.61
C ALA A 146 -5.18 -10.57 1.86
N VAL A 147 -4.80 -10.58 3.13
CA VAL A 147 -3.42 -10.47 3.59
C VAL A 147 -3.13 -11.59 4.58
N GLN A 148 -1.86 -11.99 4.65
CA GLN A 148 -1.37 -12.98 5.60
C GLN A 148 -0.31 -12.35 6.51
N ALA A 149 -0.54 -12.41 7.81
CA ALA A 149 0.45 -12.06 8.81
C ALA A 149 1.54 -13.13 8.91
N LEU A 150 2.71 -12.79 9.44
CA LEU A 150 3.81 -13.75 9.63
C LEU A 150 3.44 -14.91 10.58
N SER A 151 2.47 -14.71 11.47
CA SER A 151 1.92 -15.77 12.33
C SER A 151 1.08 -16.79 11.56
N GLY A 152 0.80 -16.56 10.27
CA GLY A 152 -0.10 -17.35 9.46
C GLY A 152 -1.57 -16.90 9.55
N ALA A 153 -1.90 -15.94 10.41
CA ALA A 153 -3.24 -15.39 10.50
C ALA A 153 -3.67 -14.73 9.17
N ILE A 154 -4.90 -15.01 8.75
CA ILE A 154 -5.46 -14.56 7.48
C ILE A 154 -6.59 -13.58 7.74
N THR A 155 -6.58 -12.46 7.02
CA THR A 155 -7.62 -11.44 7.13
C THR A 155 -7.99 -10.99 5.72
N LEU A 156 -9.28 -10.97 5.39
CA LEU A 156 -9.76 -10.22 4.23
C LEU A 156 -9.45 -8.75 4.47
N SER A 157 -8.60 -8.16 3.65
CA SER A 157 -8.19 -6.77 3.77
C SER A 157 -9.29 -5.83 3.28
N ASN A 158 -9.84 -6.16 2.12
CA ASN A 158 -11.03 -5.54 1.58
C ASN A 158 -11.77 -6.57 0.74
N PHE A 159 -13.09 -6.43 0.66
CA PHE A 159 -13.95 -7.45 0.08
C PHE A 159 -15.32 -6.89 -0.32
N VAL A 160 -16.06 -7.69 -1.08
CA VAL A 160 -17.46 -7.48 -1.42
C VAL A 160 -18.27 -8.70 -0.99
N THR A 161 -19.59 -8.56 -0.88
CA THR A 161 -20.49 -9.72 -0.76
C THR A 161 -20.49 -10.48 -2.09
N ALA A 162 -20.01 -11.72 -2.05
CA ALA A 162 -19.95 -12.60 -3.20
C ALA A 162 -21.35 -12.89 -3.74
N GLN A 163 -21.50 -12.85 -5.06
CA GLN A 163 -22.72 -13.28 -5.74
C GLN A 163 -22.55 -14.70 -6.26
N PRO A 164 -23.59 -15.54 -6.26
CA PRO A 164 -23.50 -16.89 -6.81
C PRO A 164 -23.28 -16.87 -8.33
N ASN A 165 -22.50 -17.82 -8.83
CA ASN A 165 -22.21 -18.02 -10.26
C ASN A 165 -21.69 -16.75 -10.96
N ASN A 166 -20.68 -16.12 -10.38
CA ASN A 166 -20.14 -14.85 -10.85
C ASN A 166 -18.62 -14.86 -10.94
N ASN A 167 -18.09 -14.03 -11.84
CA ASN A 167 -16.66 -13.71 -11.90
C ASN A 167 -16.41 -12.40 -11.15
N LEU A 168 -15.63 -12.47 -10.08
CA LEU A 168 -15.20 -11.30 -9.33
C LEU A 168 -13.75 -10.96 -9.69
N ASP A 169 -13.53 -9.85 -10.41
CA ASP A 169 -12.18 -9.35 -10.69
C ASP A 169 -11.78 -8.31 -9.65
N CYS A 170 -10.61 -8.51 -9.05
CA CYS A 170 -10.06 -7.69 -7.99
C CYS A 170 -8.70 -7.14 -8.41
N GLN A 171 -8.57 -5.81 -8.48
CA GLN A 171 -7.32 -5.11 -8.73
C GLN A 171 -6.77 -4.54 -7.41
N PRO A 172 -5.85 -5.26 -6.72
CA PRO A 172 -5.34 -4.86 -5.42
C PRO A 172 -4.46 -3.61 -5.51
N ILE A 173 -4.47 -2.81 -4.44
CA ILE A 173 -3.64 -1.61 -4.30
C ILE A 173 -2.76 -1.75 -3.06
N ILE A 174 -1.44 -1.72 -3.23
CA ILE A 174 -0.46 -1.87 -2.14
C ILE A 174 -0.15 -0.55 -1.43
N LYS A 175 -1.21 0.11 -0.96
CA LYS A 175 -1.14 1.30 -0.10
C LYS A 175 -1.74 0.96 1.25
N PHE A 176 -0.98 1.23 2.31
CA PHE A 176 -1.37 0.91 3.67
C PHE A 176 -1.51 2.20 4.47
N TYR A 177 -2.45 2.20 5.40
CA TYR A 177 -2.78 3.32 6.24
C TYR A 177 -2.62 2.95 7.70
N VAL A 178 -2.12 3.88 8.49
CA VAL A 178 -2.13 3.83 9.95
C VAL A 178 -2.97 4.98 10.46
N GLN A 179 -3.90 4.70 11.38
CA GLN A 179 -4.76 5.70 11.98
C GLN A 179 -4.96 5.42 13.47
N THR A 180 -5.24 6.48 14.24
CA THR A 180 -5.66 6.36 15.63
C THR A 180 -7.15 6.00 15.72
N GLY A 181 -7.52 5.02 16.55
CA GLY A 181 -8.91 4.63 16.77
C GLY A 181 -9.05 3.24 17.39
N THR A 182 -10.28 2.72 17.42
CA THR A 182 -10.63 1.54 18.22
C THR A 182 -11.06 0.33 17.38
N TYR A 183 -10.87 0.36 16.06
CA TYR A 183 -11.17 -0.80 15.22
C TYR A 183 -10.24 -1.97 15.54
N THR A 184 -10.82 -3.14 15.79
CA THR A 184 -10.06 -4.35 16.09
C THR A 184 -9.75 -5.14 14.83
N ALA A 185 -8.63 -5.86 14.81
CA ALA A 185 -8.25 -6.69 13.67
C ALA A 185 -9.38 -7.66 13.26
N GLY A 186 -9.68 -7.74 11.97
CA GLY A 186 -10.74 -8.58 11.41
C GLY A 186 -12.16 -7.98 11.47
N THR A 187 -12.31 -6.75 11.98
CA THR A 187 -13.59 -6.03 11.96
C THR A 187 -13.69 -5.06 10.80
N VAL A 188 -14.90 -4.91 10.26
CA VAL A 188 -15.20 -3.97 9.19
C VAL A 188 -15.03 -2.55 9.70
N MET A 189 -14.38 -1.70 8.91
CA MET A 189 -14.12 -0.31 9.24
C MET A 189 -14.59 0.62 8.12
N ASN A 190 -14.83 1.88 8.48
CA ASN A 190 -15.17 2.91 7.52
C ASN A 190 -13.90 3.48 6.88
N PHE A 191 -13.54 2.98 5.69
CA PHE A 191 -12.36 3.43 4.96
C PHE A 191 -12.37 4.94 4.68
N THR A 192 -13.46 5.47 4.12
CA THR A 192 -13.56 6.88 3.72
C THR A 192 -13.24 7.82 4.88
N SER A 193 -13.87 7.62 6.04
CA SER A 193 -13.60 8.44 7.23
C SER A 193 -12.21 8.18 7.82
N SER A 194 -11.77 6.91 7.88
CA SER A 194 -10.52 6.55 8.56
C SER A 194 -9.28 6.96 7.77
N SER A 195 -9.37 6.99 6.44
CA SER A 195 -8.29 7.40 5.53
C SER A 195 -7.97 8.90 5.60
N ILE A 196 -8.91 9.71 6.11
CA ILE A 196 -8.70 11.15 6.26
C ILE A 196 -7.64 11.36 7.35
N ASN A 197 -6.57 12.08 7.01
CA ASN A 197 -5.44 12.36 7.90
C ASN A 197 -4.78 11.12 8.51
N ALA A 198 -4.88 9.96 7.84
CA ALA A 198 -4.10 8.77 8.23
C ALA A 198 -2.68 8.85 7.65
N ALA A 199 -1.72 8.21 8.31
CA ALA A 199 -0.38 8.03 7.75
C ALA A 199 -0.45 7.06 6.57
N LEU A 200 -0.03 7.50 5.38
CA LEU A 200 0.02 6.68 4.17
C LEU A 200 1.41 6.07 3.96
N CYS A 201 1.47 4.74 3.94
CA CYS A 201 2.62 3.93 3.54
C CYS A 201 2.38 3.39 2.12
N ASP A 202 2.97 4.04 1.11
CA ASP A 202 2.79 3.68 -0.29
C ASP A 202 3.90 2.73 -0.77
N ALA A 203 3.56 1.45 -0.94
CA ALA A 203 4.48 0.42 -1.42
C ALA A 203 4.50 0.29 -2.95
N THR A 204 3.68 1.07 -3.68
CA THR A 204 3.65 1.01 -5.16
C THR A 204 5.00 1.28 -5.83
N PRO A 205 5.90 2.13 -5.29
CA PRO A 205 7.24 2.33 -5.86
C PRO A 205 8.25 1.21 -5.49
N GLY A 206 7.84 0.22 -4.70
CA GLY A 206 8.71 -0.88 -4.25
C GLY A 206 9.28 -0.74 -2.84
N PHE A 207 8.84 0.26 -2.06
CA PHE A 207 9.19 0.35 -0.64
C PHE A 207 8.54 -0.78 0.17
N THR A 208 9.33 -1.40 1.03
CA THR A 208 8.88 -2.53 1.86
C THR A 208 8.98 -2.26 3.35
N THR A 209 9.60 -1.15 3.76
CA THR A 209 9.74 -0.76 5.17
C THR A 209 9.37 0.71 5.35
N PHE A 210 8.54 1.00 6.35
CA PHE A 210 8.05 2.32 6.66
C PHE A 210 8.23 2.62 8.15
N ASN A 211 8.85 3.74 8.48
CA ASN A 211 8.88 4.26 9.84
C ASN A 211 7.87 5.41 9.94
N VAL A 212 6.86 5.22 10.75
CA VAL A 212 5.73 6.12 10.93
C VAL A 212 5.81 6.72 12.34
N THR A 213 5.63 8.03 12.44
CA THR A 213 5.59 8.74 13.71
C THR A 213 4.29 9.50 13.81
N TYR A 214 3.55 9.28 14.90
CA TYR A 214 2.42 10.11 15.29
C TYR A 214 2.93 11.25 16.18
N ASN A 215 2.76 12.49 15.74
CA ASN A 215 3.33 13.67 16.38
C ASN A 215 2.42 14.23 17.48
N VAL A 216 2.99 15.09 18.33
CA VAL A 216 2.26 15.72 19.45
C VAL A 216 1.10 16.61 18.99
N ASP A 217 1.18 17.15 17.77
CA ASP A 217 0.14 17.99 17.15
C ASP A 217 -0.93 17.17 16.39
N GLY A 218 -0.87 15.84 16.46
CA GLY A 218 -1.79 14.93 15.78
C GLY A 218 -1.50 14.71 14.30
N THR A 219 -0.39 15.25 13.77
CA THR A 219 0.07 14.99 12.40
C THR A 219 0.90 13.71 12.33
N TRP A 220 1.23 13.29 11.11
CA TRP A 220 2.12 12.14 10.90
C TRP A 220 3.37 12.49 10.11
N THR A 221 4.43 11.76 10.41
CA THR A 221 5.64 11.70 9.59
C THR A 221 5.84 10.27 9.13
N VAL A 222 5.89 10.06 7.82
CA VAL A 222 6.20 8.75 7.22
C VAL A 222 7.55 8.80 6.54
N ARG A 223 8.45 7.89 6.91
CA ARG A 223 9.78 7.71 6.33
C ARG A 223 9.82 6.39 5.58
N ASN A 224 9.99 6.47 4.27
CA ASN A 224 10.12 5.30 3.41
C ASN A 224 11.56 4.80 3.48
N MET A 225 11.73 3.57 3.94
CA MET A 225 13.04 2.95 4.13
C MET A 225 13.30 1.95 3.01
N ALA A 226 14.53 1.91 2.52
CA ALA A 226 14.99 0.88 1.59
C ALA A 226 16.34 0.34 2.02
N VAL A 227 16.60 -0.93 1.69
CA VAL A 227 17.93 -1.51 1.86
C VAL A 227 18.87 -0.90 0.82
N SER A 228 20.05 -0.47 1.24
CA SER A 228 21.11 0.07 0.39
C SER A 228 22.49 -0.37 0.91
N SER A 229 23.48 -0.41 0.02
CA SER A 229 24.88 -0.44 0.46
C SER A 229 25.23 0.87 1.16
N LEU A 230 25.78 0.77 2.36
CA LEU A 230 26.37 1.86 3.13
C LEU A 230 27.81 2.12 2.67
N ALA A 231 28.39 3.23 3.16
CA ALA A 231 29.75 3.65 2.79
C ALA A 231 30.84 2.63 3.18
N ASP A 232 30.56 1.76 4.14
CA ASP A 232 31.44 0.66 4.59
C ASP A 232 31.22 -0.65 3.82
N GLY A 233 30.38 -0.64 2.77
CA GLY A 233 30.05 -1.80 1.96
C GLY A 233 29.02 -2.75 2.59
N THR A 234 28.53 -2.46 3.80
CA THR A 234 27.47 -3.26 4.44
C THR A 234 26.09 -2.88 3.89
N LEU A 235 25.12 -3.78 4.02
CA LEU A 235 23.72 -3.47 3.71
C LEU A 235 23.05 -2.85 4.93
N GLY A 236 22.44 -1.68 4.75
CA GLY A 236 21.70 -0.97 5.80
C GLY A 236 20.37 -0.44 5.29
N LEU A 237 19.46 -0.14 6.23
CA LEU A 237 18.23 0.58 5.93
C LEU A 237 18.56 2.08 5.83
N VAL A 238 18.36 2.64 4.65
CA VAL A 238 18.51 4.08 4.41
C VAL A 238 17.15 4.69 4.16
N GLU A 239 16.95 5.89 4.68
CA GLU A 239 15.77 6.69 4.38
C GLU A 239 15.84 7.16 2.92
N ARG A 240 14.78 6.89 2.15
CA ARG A 240 14.68 7.27 0.74
C ARG A 240 13.78 8.47 0.52
N SER A 241 12.78 8.66 1.38
CA SER A 241 11.91 9.84 1.36
C SER A 241 11.16 10.04 2.67
N VAL A 242 10.78 11.29 2.92
CA VAL A 242 9.88 11.70 4.01
C VAL A 242 8.61 12.25 3.41
N THR A 243 7.46 11.78 3.86
CA THR A 243 6.16 12.36 3.55
C THR A 243 5.53 12.88 4.84
N PRO A 244 5.47 14.21 5.04
CA PRO A 244 4.59 14.80 6.04
C PRO A 244 3.14 14.59 5.57
N SER A 245 2.28 13.95 6.36
CA SER A 245 0.85 13.87 6.05
C SER A 245 0.06 14.67 7.07
N GLY A 246 -0.56 15.77 6.61
CA GLY A 246 -1.31 16.70 7.46
C GLY A 246 -1.99 17.89 6.77
N LEU A 247 -1.85 18.08 5.46
CA LEU A 247 -2.61 19.09 4.70
C LEU A 247 -3.07 18.48 3.38
N LEU A 248 -4.38 18.52 3.13
CA LEU A 248 -5.00 18.11 1.88
C LEU A 248 -4.44 18.91 0.69
N ALA A 249 -4.30 18.21 -0.45
CA ALA A 249 -3.76 18.62 -1.74
C ALA A 249 -2.22 18.61 -1.87
N THR A 250 -1.64 17.42 -2.05
CA THR A 250 -0.39 17.32 -2.82
C THR A 250 -0.68 17.80 -4.23
N ILE A 251 -0.29 19.03 -4.55
CA ILE A 251 -0.18 19.52 -5.93
C ILE A 251 0.66 18.49 -6.67
N ALA A 252 0.11 17.91 -7.75
CA ALA A 252 0.85 16.93 -8.55
C ALA A 252 2.24 17.49 -8.88
N PRO A 253 3.31 16.70 -8.76
CA PRO A 253 4.65 17.18 -9.04
C PRO A 253 4.71 17.73 -10.46
N ASN A 254 5.19 18.97 -10.60
CA ASN A 254 5.31 19.65 -11.89
C ASN A 254 6.73 19.54 -12.48
N ALA A 255 7.68 18.95 -11.75
CA ALA A 255 9.06 18.74 -12.17
C ALA A 255 9.46 17.27 -12.14
N VAL A 256 10.29 16.87 -13.12
CA VAL A 256 10.82 15.52 -13.28
C VAL A 256 12.34 15.61 -13.45
N VAL A 257 13.05 14.75 -12.72
CA VAL A 257 14.49 14.53 -12.83
C VAL A 257 14.71 13.12 -13.35
N LYS A 258 15.35 13.01 -14.52
CA LYS A 258 15.72 11.74 -15.13
C LYS A 258 17.23 11.53 -15.09
N ASN A 259 17.67 10.29 -15.30
CA ASN A 259 19.08 9.97 -15.48
C ASN A 259 19.71 10.77 -16.65
N GLU A 260 21.03 10.71 -16.76
CA GLU A 260 21.83 11.43 -17.77
C GLU A 260 21.31 11.15 -19.20
N ALA A 261 20.88 9.91 -19.44
CA ALA A 261 20.36 9.43 -20.73
C ALA A 261 18.91 9.86 -21.01
N GLY A 262 18.19 10.44 -20.04
CA GLY A 262 16.78 10.84 -20.19
C GLY A 262 15.78 9.68 -20.33
N THR A 263 16.22 8.45 -20.06
CA THR A 263 15.43 7.22 -20.25
C THR A 263 14.70 6.77 -19.00
N GLY A 264 15.21 7.11 -17.80
CA GLY A 264 14.63 6.69 -16.53
C GLY A 264 14.35 7.87 -15.62
N VAL A 265 13.13 7.93 -15.06
CA VAL A 265 12.79 8.91 -14.02
C VAL A 265 13.47 8.51 -12.72
N ILE A 266 14.28 9.42 -12.17
CA ILE A 266 15.00 9.23 -10.91
C ILE A 266 14.23 9.84 -9.76
N SER A 267 13.69 11.06 -9.93
CA SER A 267 12.88 11.75 -8.92
C SER A 267 11.86 12.67 -9.60
N THR A 268 10.78 13.00 -8.91
CA THR A 268 9.84 14.07 -9.27
C THR A 268 9.69 15.03 -8.09
N GLY A 269 9.21 16.24 -8.32
CA GLY A 269 9.03 17.26 -7.28
C GLY A 269 8.32 18.50 -7.79
N ASN A 270 8.52 19.62 -7.11
CA ASN A 270 7.92 20.91 -7.45
C ASN A 270 8.97 21.97 -7.77
N ALA A 271 8.88 22.59 -8.93
CA ALA A 271 9.68 23.74 -9.34
C ALA A 271 8.78 24.97 -9.57
N VAL A 272 9.25 26.15 -9.15
CA VAL A 272 8.55 27.42 -9.42
C VAL A 272 8.71 27.84 -10.89
N ASN A 273 9.88 27.58 -11.47
CA ASN A 273 10.22 27.77 -12.88
C ASN A 273 11.32 26.77 -13.28
N PHE A 274 11.68 26.74 -14.57
CA PHE A 274 12.75 25.89 -15.14
C PHE A 274 13.90 26.71 -15.74
N ASP A 275 14.12 27.89 -15.16
CA ASP A 275 15.29 28.73 -15.45
C ASP A 275 16.48 28.19 -14.66
N LEU A 276 17.70 28.34 -15.19
CA LEU A 276 18.90 27.88 -14.51
C LEU A 276 19.43 28.97 -13.55
N PRO A 277 19.82 28.64 -12.31
CA PRO A 277 19.71 27.32 -11.69
C PRO A 277 18.26 26.95 -11.32
N THR A 278 17.82 25.75 -11.71
CA THR A 278 16.48 25.23 -11.40
C THR A 278 16.50 24.60 -10.03
N THR A 279 15.59 25.05 -9.15
CA THR A 279 15.41 24.47 -7.82
C THR A 279 14.15 23.60 -7.80
N ILE A 280 14.31 22.34 -7.42
CA ILE A 280 13.20 21.40 -7.23
C ILE A 280 13.08 21.09 -5.76
N THR A 281 11.91 21.39 -5.20
CA THR A 281 11.52 21.08 -3.83
C THR A 281 10.64 19.84 -3.81
N ASN A 282 10.41 19.27 -2.62
CA ASN A 282 9.57 18.08 -2.43
C ASN A 282 9.95 16.91 -3.36
N LEU A 283 11.25 16.70 -3.56
CA LEU A 283 11.75 15.56 -4.32
C LEU A 283 11.24 14.26 -3.69
N ASN A 284 10.61 13.40 -4.48
CA ASN A 284 10.08 12.12 -4.02
C ASN A 284 11.15 11.02 -3.87
N ASN A 285 12.34 11.23 -4.45
CA ASN A 285 13.49 10.34 -4.35
C ASN A 285 14.84 11.12 -4.40
N PRO A 286 15.11 12.02 -3.43
CA PRO A 286 16.37 12.76 -3.39
C PRO A 286 17.57 11.82 -3.24
N GLY A 287 17.41 10.66 -2.59
CA GLY A 287 18.47 9.66 -2.44
C GLY A 287 18.86 8.94 -3.75
N GLY A 288 18.11 9.13 -4.84
CA GLY A 288 18.52 8.74 -6.19
C GLY A 288 19.43 9.78 -6.88
N LEU A 289 19.60 10.94 -6.26
CA LEU A 289 20.41 12.05 -6.77
C LEU A 289 21.77 12.10 -6.07
N THR A 290 22.77 12.59 -6.79
CA THR A 290 24.15 12.74 -6.30
C THR A 290 24.64 14.12 -6.72
N VAL A 291 25.17 14.88 -5.76
CA VAL A 291 25.77 16.18 -6.03
C VAL A 291 26.98 15.99 -6.98
N PHE A 292 27.14 16.90 -7.93
CA PHE A 292 28.11 16.87 -9.02
C PHE A 292 27.87 15.78 -10.08
N LYS A 293 26.66 15.21 -10.14
CA LYS A 293 26.23 14.31 -11.21
C LYS A 293 25.26 15.02 -12.17
N GLU A 294 25.28 14.61 -13.44
CA GLU A 294 24.41 15.16 -14.48
C GLU A 294 23.02 14.49 -14.47
N TYR A 295 21.99 15.27 -14.82
CA TYR A 295 20.61 14.82 -14.91
C TYR A 295 19.89 15.55 -16.02
N GLN A 296 18.81 14.94 -16.52
CA GLN A 296 17.85 15.61 -17.39
C GLN A 296 16.70 16.15 -16.52
N VAL A 297 16.55 17.46 -16.46
CA VAL A 297 15.57 18.16 -15.60
C VAL A 297 14.57 18.93 -16.44
N GLY A 298 13.27 18.80 -16.14
CA GLY A 298 12.23 19.50 -16.90
C GLY A 298 10.83 19.38 -16.29
N PRO A 299 9.82 20.04 -16.90
CA PRO A 299 8.44 19.94 -16.46
C PRO A 299 7.88 18.54 -16.69
N THR A 300 6.86 18.16 -15.91
CA THR A 300 6.05 16.97 -16.20
C THR A 300 5.43 17.09 -17.60
N ASN A 301 5.71 16.12 -18.48
CA ASN A 301 5.36 16.13 -19.91
C ASN A 301 5.95 17.30 -20.73
N GLY A 302 7.00 17.95 -20.23
CA GLY A 302 7.67 19.08 -20.90
C GLY A 302 9.06 18.74 -21.46
N PRO A 303 9.74 19.73 -22.04
CA PRO A 303 11.13 19.58 -22.50
C PRO A 303 12.10 19.44 -21.32
N PHE A 304 13.15 18.65 -21.52
CA PHE A 304 14.20 18.43 -20.51
C PHE A 304 15.49 19.13 -20.92
N LYS A 305 16.25 19.60 -19.93
CA LYS A 305 17.60 20.17 -20.07
C LYS A 305 18.60 19.32 -19.30
N GLY A 306 19.77 19.10 -19.89
CA GLY A 306 20.91 18.53 -19.19
C GLY A 306 21.46 19.54 -18.18
N THR A 307 21.56 19.16 -16.92
CA THR A 307 21.98 20.03 -15.81
C THR A 307 22.76 19.22 -14.78
N MET A 308 23.66 19.85 -14.04
CA MET A 308 24.37 19.22 -12.94
C MET A 308 23.66 19.51 -11.63
N CYS A 309 23.46 18.49 -10.79
CA CYS A 309 23.00 18.69 -9.42
C CYS A 309 24.11 19.36 -8.59
N THR A 310 24.01 20.65 -8.31
CA THR A 310 25.05 21.41 -7.58
C THR A 310 24.81 21.49 -6.08
N ASN A 311 23.59 21.22 -5.62
CA ASN A 311 23.26 21.10 -4.21
C ASN A 311 22.10 20.12 -4.00
N LEU A 312 22.14 19.38 -2.89
CA LEU A 312 21.06 18.50 -2.44
C LEU A 312 20.93 18.59 -0.93
N ALA A 313 19.85 19.19 -0.46
CA ALA A 313 19.53 19.38 0.96
C ALA A 313 18.15 18.81 1.27
N GLY A 314 18.12 17.64 1.92
CA GLY A 314 16.88 16.93 2.22
C GLY A 314 16.09 16.59 0.95
N THR A 315 14.88 17.14 0.82
CA THR A 315 14.01 16.96 -0.36
C THR A 315 14.14 18.09 -1.39
N THR A 316 15.19 18.92 -1.30
CA THR A 316 15.43 20.05 -2.21
C THR A 316 16.73 19.87 -2.96
N GLY A 317 16.68 19.93 -4.30
CA GLY A 317 17.84 19.86 -5.18
C GLY A 317 17.97 21.11 -6.05
N THR A 318 19.19 21.59 -6.25
CA THR A 318 19.52 22.69 -7.17
C THR A 318 20.28 22.13 -8.36
N PHE A 319 19.87 22.53 -9.56
CA PHE A 319 20.40 22.03 -10.83
C PHE A 319 20.83 23.19 -11.72
N SER A 320 22.08 23.20 -12.18
CA SER A 320 22.66 24.29 -12.97
C SER A 320 23.46 23.79 -14.16
#